data_AF-U1QLX1-F1
#
_entry.id   AF-U1QLX1-F1
#
_cell.length_a   1.000
_cell.length_b   1.000
_cell.length_c   1.000
_cell.angle_alpha   90.00
_cell.angle_beta   90.00
_cell.angle_gamma   90.00
#
_symmetry.space_group_name_H-M   'P 1'
#
loop_
_entity.id
_entity.type
_entity.pdbx_description
1 polymer ?
#
loop_
_entity_poly.entity_id
_entity_poly.type
_entity_poly.pdbx_seq_one_letter_code
_entity_poly.pdbx_strand_id
1 'polypeptide(L)'
;MGYRSCFELINAQDKLEATGKAKITPAFNLPSKFVLHTVGPIIYENVNETDRTLLADGYRSCLELAKINDLNSVAFCCISAGEFRFPNQLAAEIAVETVRAFLDKNPKMKVVFNVFKEVDWAIYEKLLAR
;
A
#
# COMPACT_ATOMS: atom_id res chain seq x y z
N MET A 1 -10.90 -17.90 -7.66
CA MET A 1 -11.20 -17.85 -6.20
C MET A 1 -10.97 -16.46 -5.61
N GLY A 2 -9.83 -15.81 -5.83
CA GLY A 2 -9.56 -14.45 -5.28
C GLY A 2 -10.62 -13.37 -5.56
N TYR A 3 -11.07 -13.23 -6.82
CA TYR A 3 -12.10 -12.26 -7.19
C TYR A 3 -13.41 -12.39 -6.39
N ARG A 4 -13.78 -13.62 -6.03
CA ARG A 4 -15.04 -13.90 -5.32
C ARG A 4 -15.03 -13.30 -3.91
N SER A 5 -13.90 -13.37 -3.20
CA SER A 5 -13.78 -12.77 -1.86
C SER A 5 -13.89 -11.25 -1.90
N CYS A 6 -13.31 -10.60 -2.90
CA CYS A 6 -13.48 -9.15 -3.06
C CYS A 6 -14.93 -8.79 -3.40
N PHE A 7 -15.59 -9.56 -4.27
CA PHE A 7 -17.00 -9.36 -4.60
C PHE A 7 -17.92 -9.50 -3.38
N GLU A 8 -17.70 -10.52 -2.55
CA GLU A 8 -18.43 -10.74 -1.31
C GLU A 8 -18.22 -9.59 -0.31
N LEU A 9 -17.00 -9.06 -0.18
CA LEU A 9 -16.71 -7.90 0.66
C LEU A 9 -17.45 -6.64 0.20
N ILE A 10 -17.44 -6.35 -1.11
CA ILE A 10 -18.11 -5.17 -1.66
C ILE A 10 -19.63 -5.28 -1.49
N ASN A 11 -20.22 -6.46 -1.74
CA ASN A 11 -21.65 -6.67 -1.55
C ASN A 11 -22.06 -6.55 -0.08
N ALA A 12 -21.26 -7.08 0.85
CA ALA A 12 -21.53 -6.96 2.28
C ALA A 12 -21.42 -5.51 2.78
N GLN A 13 -20.55 -4.71 2.16
CA GLN A 13 -20.36 -3.30 2.48
C GLN A 13 -21.41 -2.39 1.82
N ASP A 14 -22.06 -2.86 0.75
CA ASP A 14 -23.05 -2.13 -0.05
C ASP A 14 -22.54 -0.79 -0.64
N LYS A 15 -21.23 -0.70 -0.86
CA LYS A 15 -20.58 0.44 -1.54
C LYS A 15 -19.16 0.09 -1.98
N LEU A 16 -18.67 0.84 -2.97
CA LEU A 16 -17.28 0.80 -3.39
C LEU A 16 -16.32 1.22 -2.27
N GLU A 17 -15.11 0.69 -2.33
CA GLU A 17 -14.06 1.02 -1.37
C GLU A 17 -13.54 2.44 -1.60
N ALA A 18 -13.39 3.21 -0.53
CA ALA A 18 -12.89 4.57 -0.59
C ALA A 18 -11.36 4.61 -0.75
N THR A 19 -10.86 5.66 -1.41
CA THR A 19 -9.42 5.92 -1.52
C THR A 19 -8.76 6.05 -0.14
N GLY A 20 -7.57 5.48 0.00
CA GLY A 20 -6.80 5.46 1.24
C GLY A 20 -7.30 4.44 2.27
N LYS A 21 -8.33 3.65 1.96
CA LYS A 21 -8.76 2.51 2.79
C LYS A 21 -8.17 1.21 2.27
N ALA A 22 -8.21 0.19 3.13
CA ALA A 22 -7.74 -1.14 2.79
C ALA A 22 -8.71 -2.23 3.26
N LYS A 23 -8.67 -3.38 2.56
CA LYS A 23 -9.37 -4.63 2.89
C LYS A 23 -8.41 -5.80 2.81
N ILE A 24 -8.73 -6.90 3.46
CA ILE A 24 -7.89 -8.10 3.49
C ILE A 24 -8.67 -9.31 3.00
N THR A 25 -8.02 -10.15 2.19
CA THR A 25 -8.57 -11.46 1.78
C THR A 25 -7.50 -12.54 1.93
N PRO A 26 -7.87 -13.82 2.04
CA PRO A 26 -6.93 -14.92 1.85
C PRO A 26 -6.23 -14.80 0.49
N ALA A 27 -4.96 -15.20 0.43
CA ALA A 27 -4.17 -15.12 -0.82
C ALA A 27 -4.34 -16.33 -1.74
N PHE A 28 -5.00 -17.39 -1.26
CA PHE A 28 -5.24 -18.64 -1.99
C PHE A 28 -3.95 -19.28 -2.50
N ASN A 29 -3.71 -19.28 -3.81
CA ASN A 29 -2.58 -19.97 -4.43
C ASN A 29 -1.27 -19.16 -4.40
N LEU A 30 -1.28 -17.97 -3.80
CA LEU A 30 -0.08 -17.17 -3.61
C LEU A 30 0.71 -17.68 -2.38
N PRO A 31 2.04 -17.51 -2.36
CA PRO A 31 2.87 -17.92 -1.22
C PRO A 31 2.65 -17.07 0.04
N SER A 32 1.92 -15.95 -0.05
CA SER A 32 1.53 -15.14 1.11
C SER A 32 0.30 -15.73 1.81
N LYS A 33 0.09 -15.37 3.08
CA LYS A 33 -1.13 -15.77 3.81
C LYS A 33 -2.35 -14.98 3.33
N PHE A 34 -2.15 -13.68 3.10
CA PHE A 34 -3.20 -12.73 2.76
C PHE A 34 -2.78 -11.81 1.62
N VAL A 35 -3.79 -11.16 1.03
CA VAL A 35 -3.64 -10.01 0.13
C VAL A 35 -4.35 -8.82 0.79
N LEU A 36 -3.62 -7.71 0.90
CA LEU A 36 -4.14 -6.42 1.33
C LEU A 36 -4.49 -5.62 0.08
N HIS A 37 -5.76 -5.25 -0.05
CA HIS A 37 -6.29 -4.49 -1.17
C HIS A 37 -6.48 -3.05 -0.71
N THR A 38 -5.87 -2.08 -1.38
CA THR A 38 -6.07 -0.66 -1.09
C THR A 38 -6.31 0.13 -2.37
N VAL A 39 -7.17 1.15 -2.28
CA VAL A 39 -7.45 2.05 -3.39
C VAL A 39 -6.57 3.28 -3.24
N GLY A 40 -5.60 3.44 -4.14
CA GLY A 40 -4.74 4.62 -4.20
C GLY A 40 -5.39 5.80 -4.93
N PRO A 41 -4.91 7.04 -4.71
CA PRO A 41 -5.40 8.22 -5.44
C PRO A 41 -5.01 8.15 -6.92
N ILE A 42 -5.86 8.73 -7.78
CA ILE A 42 -5.66 8.87 -9.22
C ILE A 42 -5.29 10.33 -9.52
N ILE A 43 -4.14 10.54 -10.16
CA ILE A 43 -3.65 11.89 -10.49
C ILE A 43 -4.09 12.27 -11.90
N TYR A 44 -4.84 13.38 -12.00
CA TYR A 44 -5.29 13.94 -13.28
C TYR A 44 -4.38 15.06 -13.79
N GLU A 45 -3.89 15.90 -12.89
CA GLU A 45 -3.00 17.03 -13.20
C GLU A 45 -1.76 16.97 -12.30
N ASN A 46 -1.67 17.86 -11.31
CA ASN A 46 -0.60 17.91 -10.33
C ASN A 46 -1.03 17.24 -9.03
N VAL A 47 -0.06 16.68 -8.31
CA VAL A 47 -0.31 16.10 -6.98
C VAL A 47 -0.57 17.22 -5.97
N ASN A 48 -1.74 17.18 -5.34
CA ASN A 48 -2.11 18.08 -4.25
C ASN A 48 -1.93 17.41 -2.87
N GLU A 49 -2.17 18.16 -1.79
CA GLU A 49 -1.98 17.66 -0.43
C GLU A 49 -2.96 16.53 -0.05
N THR A 50 -4.18 16.57 -0.60
CA THR A 50 -5.16 15.50 -0.41
C THR A 50 -4.68 14.21 -1.04
N ASP A 51 -4.10 14.26 -2.25
CA ASP A 51 -3.55 13.08 -2.92
C ASP A 51 -2.41 12.45 -2.10
N ARG A 52 -1.52 13.28 -1.55
CA ARG A 52 -0.42 12.83 -0.67
C ARG A 52 -0.96 12.13 0.57
N THR A 53 -1.94 12.76 1.22
CA THR A 53 -2.60 12.23 2.42
C THR A 53 -3.29 10.89 2.13
N LEU A 54 -4.02 10.81 1.01
CA LEU A 54 -4.73 9.59 0.60
C LEU A 54 -3.78 8.43 0.27
N LEU A 55 -2.64 8.71 -0.38
CA LEU A 55 -1.63 7.69 -0.61
C LEU A 55 -1.05 7.18 0.71
N ALA A 56 -0.70 8.09 1.62
CA ALA A 56 -0.21 7.75 2.95
C ALA A 56 -1.24 6.95 3.76
N ASP A 57 -2.53 7.31 3.67
CA ASP A 57 -3.62 6.56 4.30
C ASP A 57 -3.74 5.14 3.76
N GLY A 58 -3.51 4.91 2.46
CA GLY A 58 -3.48 3.57 1.88
C GLY A 58 -2.42 2.68 2.52
N TYR A 59 -1.19 3.20 2.66
CA TYR A 59 -0.11 2.49 3.37
C TYR A 59 -0.45 2.25 4.85
N ARG A 60 -0.92 3.29 5.56
CA ARG A 60 -1.33 3.16 6.98
C ARG A 60 -2.41 2.10 7.17
N SER A 61 -3.45 2.14 6.35
CA SER A 61 -4.57 1.19 6.43
C SER A 61 -4.11 -0.25 6.21
N CYS A 62 -3.21 -0.48 5.25
CA CYS A 62 -2.61 -1.80 5.03
C CYS A 62 -1.77 -2.28 6.23
N LEU A 63 -0.94 -1.40 6.79
CA LEU A 63 -0.09 -1.72 7.95
C LEU A 63 -0.92 -2.01 9.21
N GLU A 64 -1.94 -1.21 9.48
CA GLU A 64 -2.84 -1.44 10.62
C GLU A 64 -3.65 -2.73 10.45
N LEU A 65 -4.13 -3.03 9.24
CA LEU A 65 -4.78 -4.33 8.98
C LEU A 65 -3.82 -5.49 9.18
N ALA A 66 -2.59 -5.39 8.71
CA ALA A 66 -1.58 -6.42 8.92
C ALA A 66 -1.33 -6.66 10.42
N LYS A 67 -1.21 -5.58 11.19
CA LYS A 67 -1.02 -5.64 12.65
C LYS A 67 -2.22 -6.27 13.36
N ILE A 68 -3.44 -5.85 13.05
CA ILE A 68 -4.67 -6.39 13.68
C ILE A 68 -4.87 -7.88 13.35
N ASN A 69 -4.32 -8.36 12.24
CA ASN A 69 -4.34 -9.77 11.84
C ASN A 69 -3.06 -10.54 12.24
N ASP A 70 -2.27 -10.01 13.17
CA ASP A 70 -1.04 -10.62 13.71
C ASP A 70 -0.04 -11.05 12.62
N LEU A 71 0.09 -10.24 11.56
CA LEU A 71 1.07 -10.45 10.50
C LEU A 71 2.40 -9.78 10.86
N ASN A 72 3.47 -10.56 10.78
CA ASN A 72 4.82 -10.07 11.09
C ASN A 72 5.53 -9.42 9.89
N SER A 73 4.96 -9.54 8.68
CA SER A 73 5.57 -8.99 7.47
C SER A 73 4.56 -8.58 6.42
N VAL A 74 4.85 -7.49 5.72
CA VAL A 74 4.07 -6.96 4.58
C VAL A 74 5.00 -6.61 3.43
N ALA A 75 4.60 -6.95 2.21
CA ALA A 75 5.27 -6.49 1.00
C ALA A 75 4.37 -5.50 0.26
N PHE A 76 4.91 -4.34 -0.11
CA PHE A 76 4.24 -3.34 -0.91
C PHE A 76 4.83 -3.29 -2.32
N CYS A 77 3.98 -3.24 -3.34
CA CYS A 77 4.36 -2.68 -4.63
C CYS A 77 4.34 -1.15 -4.56
N CYS A 78 4.85 -0.47 -5.58
CA CYS A 78 4.75 0.99 -5.66
C CYS A 78 3.29 1.42 -5.90
N ILE A 79 2.53 1.63 -4.82
CA ILE A 79 1.11 2.02 -4.87
C ILE A 79 0.97 3.34 -5.65
N SER A 80 0.01 3.38 -6.59
CA SER A 80 -0.29 4.51 -7.49
C SER A 80 0.84 4.95 -8.46
N ALA A 81 2.03 4.37 -8.40
CA ALA A 81 3.18 4.72 -9.26
C ALA A 81 3.15 3.94 -10.59
N GLY A 82 2.16 4.25 -11.42
CA GLY A 82 1.93 3.57 -12.70
C GLY A 82 0.68 4.11 -13.38
N GLU A 83 -0.35 3.28 -13.49
CA GLU A 83 -1.63 3.62 -14.13
C GLU A 83 -2.31 4.85 -13.49
N PHE A 84 -2.13 5.05 -12.17
CA PHE A 84 -2.71 6.18 -11.44
C PHE A 84 -1.86 7.46 -11.49
N ARG A 85 -0.79 7.47 -12.29
CA ARG A 85 0.05 8.64 -12.63
C ARG A 85 0.65 9.40 -11.43
N PHE A 86 0.78 8.76 -10.28
CA PHE A 86 1.51 9.36 -9.17
C PHE A 86 3.01 9.38 -9.50
N PRO A 87 3.72 10.52 -9.40
CA PRO A 87 5.15 10.60 -9.68
C PRO A 87 5.95 9.64 -8.80
N ASN A 88 6.81 8.82 -9.40
CA ASN A 88 7.53 7.73 -8.73
C ASN A 88 8.34 8.20 -7.51
N GLN A 89 9.09 9.29 -7.66
CA GLN A 89 9.90 9.87 -6.57
C GLN A 89 9.02 10.22 -5.36
N LEU A 90 7.91 10.92 -5.62
CA LEU A 90 7.03 11.39 -4.57
C LEU A 90 6.24 10.25 -3.91
N ALA A 91 5.79 9.28 -4.72
CA ALA A 91 5.11 8.09 -4.20
C ALA A 91 6.04 7.30 -3.26
N ALA A 92 7.32 7.14 -3.64
CA ALA A 92 8.30 6.43 -2.84
C ALA A 92 8.65 7.18 -1.54
N GLU A 93 8.79 8.51 -1.58
CA GLU A 93 8.99 9.34 -0.38
C GLU A 93 7.85 9.14 0.61
N ILE A 94 6.59 9.29 0.16
CA ILE A 94 5.40 9.10 1.00
C ILE A 94 5.34 7.67 1.57
N ALA A 95 5.65 6.66 0.74
CA ALA A 95 5.65 5.27 1.15
C ALA A 95 6.66 5.01 2.28
N VAL A 96 7.91 5.45 2.08
CA VAL A 96 9.00 5.26 3.05
C VAL A 96 8.75 6.03 4.33
N GLU A 97 8.34 7.30 4.25
CA GLU A 97 8.03 8.12 5.43
C GLU A 97 6.89 7.52 6.24
N THR A 98 5.81 7.10 5.57
CA THR A 98 4.65 6.48 6.23
C THR A 98 5.03 5.17 6.91
N VAL A 99 5.80 4.32 6.24
CA VAL A 99 6.26 3.04 6.80
C VAL A 99 7.21 3.27 7.97
N ARG A 100 8.19 4.19 7.87
CA ARG A 100 9.09 4.52 8.98
C ARG A 100 8.31 4.98 10.21
N ALA A 101 7.42 5.95 10.06
CA ALA A 101 6.62 6.47 11.16
C ALA A 101 5.73 5.39 11.83
N PHE A 102 5.27 4.41 11.05
CA PHE A 102 4.54 3.26 11.58
C PHE A 102 5.48 2.29 12.33
N LEU A 103 6.65 1.99 11.77
CA LEU A 103 7.62 1.06 12.35
C LEU A 103 8.26 1.58 13.64
N ASP A 104 8.41 2.90 13.78
CA ASP A 104 8.85 3.53 15.04
C ASP A 104 7.96 3.12 16.23
N LYS A 105 6.67 2.89 15.97
CA LYS A 105 5.69 2.44 16.96
C LYS A 105 5.51 0.91 16.97
N ASN A 106 5.96 0.23 15.92
CA ASN A 106 5.71 -1.20 15.68
C ASN A 106 6.98 -1.91 15.15
N PRO A 107 8.09 -1.93 15.91
CA PRO A 107 9.41 -2.30 15.39
C PRO A 107 9.56 -3.77 14.99
N LYS A 108 8.60 -4.63 15.37
CA LYS A 108 8.62 -6.07 15.07
C LYS A 108 8.14 -6.40 13.65
N MET A 109 7.41 -5.49 12.99
CA MET A 109 6.89 -5.75 11.64
C MET A 109 7.99 -5.53 10.60
N LYS A 110 8.16 -6.50 9.70
CA LYS A 110 9.08 -6.39 8.56
C LYS A 110 8.33 -5.86 7.33
N VAL A 111 8.79 -4.77 6.75
CA VAL A 111 8.21 -4.23 5.51
C VAL A 111 9.18 -4.40 4.36
N VAL A 112 8.68 -4.87 3.21
CA VAL A 112 9.43 -5.04 1.97
C VAL A 112 8.83 -4.14 0.90
N PHE A 113 9.65 -3.31 0.26
CA PHE A 113 9.25 -2.57 -0.94
C PHE A 113 9.69 -3.37 -2.17
N ASN A 114 8.72 -3.95 -2.87
CA ASN A 114 8.93 -4.68 -4.11
C ASN A 114 8.84 -3.72 -5.30
N VAL A 115 9.96 -3.51 -5.97
CA VAL A 115 10.10 -2.64 -7.14
C VAL A 115 10.45 -3.47 -8.37
N PHE A 116 9.99 -3.04 -9.54
CA PHE A 116 10.27 -3.73 -10.81
C PHE A 116 11.15 -2.92 -11.75
N LYS A 117 10.95 -1.60 -11.82
CA LYS A 117 11.73 -0.73 -12.72
C LYS A 117 13.03 -0.29 -12.04
N GLU A 118 14.10 -0.15 -12.82
CA GLU A 118 15.38 0.37 -12.32
C GLU A 118 15.26 1.78 -11.72
N VAL A 119 14.37 2.61 -12.27
CA VAL A 119 14.11 3.94 -11.71
C VAL A 119 13.55 3.86 -10.29
N ASP A 120 12.62 2.92 -10.03
CA ASP A 120 12.05 2.74 -8.70
C ASP A 120 13.11 2.18 -7.74
N TRP A 121 13.92 1.23 -8.20
CA TRP A 121 15.05 0.70 -7.44
C TRP A 121 16.00 1.81 -6.98
N ALA A 122 16.46 2.65 -7.90
CA ALA A 122 17.38 3.75 -7.60
C ALA A 122 16.78 4.77 -6.62
N ILE A 123 15.46 4.99 -6.65
CA ILE A 123 14.77 5.88 -5.72
C ILE A 123 14.72 5.25 -4.32
N TYR A 124 14.20 4.02 -4.21
CA TYR A 124 14.06 3.34 -2.93
C TYR A 124 15.42 3.06 -2.26
N GLU A 125 16.45 2.70 -3.02
CA GLU A 125 17.81 2.51 -2.51
C GLU A 125 18.34 3.78 -1.82
N LYS A 126 18.20 4.94 -2.46
CA LYS A 126 18.61 6.23 -1.89
C LYS A 126 17.80 6.63 -0.66
N LEU A 127 16.48 6.37 -0.66
CA LEU A 127 15.60 6.73 0.45
C LEU A 127 15.85 5.86 1.69
N LEU A 128 16.16 4.58 1.50
CA LEU A 128 16.37 3.60 2.56
C LEU A 128 17.81 3.56 3.09
N ALA A 129 18.79 4.08 2.35
CA ALA A 129 20.18 4.20 2.81
C ALA A 129 20.40 5.29 3.89
N ARG A 130 19.34 6.02 4.26
CA ARG A 130 19.33 7.02 5.34
C ARG A 130 18.81 6.43 6.65
#